data_AF-A0A098VQJ9-F1
#
_entry.id   AF-A0A098VQJ9-F1
#
_cell.length_a   1.000
_cell.length_b   1.000
_cell.length_c   1.000
_cell.angle_alpha   90.00
_cell.angle_beta   90.00
_cell.angle_gamma   90.00
#
_symmetry.space_group_name_H-M   'P 1'
#
loop_
_entity.id
_entity.type
_entity.pdbx_description
1 polymer ?
#
loop_
_entity_poly.entity_id
_entity_poly.type
_entity_poly.pdbx_seq_one_letter_code
_entity_poly.pdbx_strand_id
1 'polypeptide(L)'
;MKTIKRYQNAAVYFAENQSYLIQSEINNNLILGLVKFYENVAEMPEQVMLLTVFDELEARLTFFKNSKKGVLAGNNAQKEDYLLLMEYLQNQEIILEGAVGDEIYTHTFAELYPGKILTHKKLISHELSEVNNIQISEGMARLAIDTE
;
A
#
# COMPACT_ATOMS: atom_id res chain seq x y z
N MET A 1 -16.06 -15.45 10.11
CA MET A 1 -15.11 -16.47 9.57
C MET A 1 -14.06 -15.71 8.80
N LYS A 2 -12.78 -15.87 9.14
CA LYS A 2 -11.71 -15.10 8.52
C LYS A 2 -11.28 -15.71 7.18
N THR A 3 -11.10 -14.88 6.17
CA THR A 3 -10.68 -15.30 4.83
C THR A 3 -9.65 -14.35 4.26
N ILE A 4 -8.79 -14.85 3.37
CA ILE A 4 -7.85 -14.03 2.61
C ILE A 4 -8.24 -14.03 1.14
N LYS A 5 -8.39 -12.83 0.57
CA LYS A 5 -8.69 -12.63 -0.84
C LYS A 5 -7.47 -12.06 -1.55
N ARG A 6 -7.07 -12.71 -2.63
CA ARG A 6 -6.06 -12.21 -3.57
C ARG A 6 -6.73 -11.55 -4.76
N TYR A 7 -6.28 -10.35 -5.10
CA TYR A 7 -6.81 -9.59 -6.23
C TYR A 7 -5.91 -9.70 -7.45
N GLN A 8 -6.54 -9.77 -8.62
CA GLN A 8 -5.84 -9.88 -9.90
C GLN A 8 -5.40 -8.51 -10.44
N ASN A 9 -6.05 -7.42 -10.02
CA ASN A 9 -5.70 -6.07 -10.45
C ASN A 9 -6.12 -5.01 -9.42
N ALA A 10 -5.55 -3.82 -9.59
CA ALA A 10 -5.81 -2.64 -8.76
C ALA A 10 -7.29 -2.20 -8.78
N ALA A 11 -7.95 -2.23 -9.95
CA ALA A 11 -9.32 -1.73 -10.07
C ALA A 11 -10.32 -2.52 -9.21
N VAL A 12 -10.24 -3.86 -9.23
CA VAL A 12 -11.09 -4.72 -8.38
C VAL A 12 -10.74 -4.56 -6.91
N TYR A 13 -9.43 -4.45 -6.61
CA TYR A 13 -8.97 -4.18 -5.25
C TYR A 13 -9.55 -2.87 -4.70
N PHE A 14 -9.47 -1.77 -5.46
CA PHE A 14 -10.06 -0.50 -5.07
C PHE A 14 -11.56 -0.59 -4.90
N ALA A 15 -12.30 -1.11 -5.89
CA ALA A 15 -13.75 -1.18 -5.83
C ALA A 15 -14.26 -1.88 -4.55
N GLU A 16 -13.55 -2.90 -4.08
CA GLU A 16 -13.95 -3.65 -2.88
C GLU A 16 -13.40 -3.10 -1.56
N ASN A 17 -12.26 -2.41 -1.58
CA ASN A 17 -11.57 -1.95 -0.36
C ASN A 17 -11.63 -0.43 -0.17
N GLN A 18 -12.13 0.34 -1.14
CA GLN A 18 -12.08 1.80 -1.16
C GLN A 18 -12.75 2.42 0.06
N SER A 19 -13.96 2.00 0.41
CA SER A 19 -14.69 2.55 1.57
C SER A 19 -13.92 2.37 2.89
N TYR A 20 -13.28 1.22 3.06
CA TYR A 20 -12.44 0.89 4.21
C TYR A 20 -11.14 1.71 4.23
N LEU A 21 -10.46 1.80 3.08
CA LEU A 21 -9.22 2.55 2.95
C LEU A 21 -9.44 4.06 3.15
N ILE A 22 -10.62 4.57 2.77
CA ILE A 22 -11.06 5.96 2.99
C ILE A 22 -11.38 6.24 4.46
N GLN A 23 -12.10 5.35 5.16
CA GLN A 23 -12.41 5.58 6.58
C GLN A 23 -11.16 5.65 7.47
N SER A 24 -10.06 5.04 7.03
CA SER A 24 -8.75 5.13 7.66
C SER A 24 -7.77 5.96 6.82
N GLU A 25 -8.25 6.93 6.05
CA GLU A 25 -7.47 7.76 5.09
C GLU A 25 -6.14 8.24 5.68
N ILE A 26 -6.14 8.76 6.92
CA ILE A 26 -4.93 9.24 7.60
C ILE A 26 -3.87 8.13 7.75
N ASN A 27 -4.28 6.88 7.96
CA ASN A 27 -3.40 5.73 8.18
C ASN A 27 -3.10 4.94 6.89
N ASN A 28 -4.04 4.88 5.93
CA ASN A 28 -4.05 3.89 4.84
C ASN A 28 -3.84 4.49 3.44
N ASN A 29 -3.60 5.80 3.33
CA ASN A 29 -3.32 6.50 2.07
C ASN A 29 -2.09 5.98 1.31
N LEU A 30 -1.14 5.33 1.99
CA LEU A 30 0.05 4.77 1.33
C LEU A 30 -0.31 3.66 0.33
N ILE A 31 -1.17 2.71 0.72
CA ILE A 31 -1.54 1.61 -0.18
C ILE A 31 -2.41 2.14 -1.33
N LEU A 32 -3.34 3.05 -1.05
CA LEU A 32 -4.13 3.70 -2.10
C LEU A 32 -3.23 4.39 -3.14
N GLY A 33 -2.26 5.18 -2.69
CA GLY A 33 -1.30 5.84 -3.59
C GLY A 33 -0.45 4.86 -4.38
N LEU A 34 0.04 3.79 -3.74
CA LEU A 34 0.91 2.80 -4.38
C LEU A 34 0.17 1.93 -5.41
N VAL A 35 -1.07 1.56 -5.13
CA VAL A 35 -1.87 0.71 -6.02
C VAL A 35 -2.40 1.50 -7.21
N LYS A 36 -2.57 2.83 -7.09
CA LYS A 36 -3.01 3.72 -8.18
C LYS A 36 -2.08 3.68 -9.39
N PHE A 37 -0.79 3.43 -9.19
CA PHE A 37 0.19 3.27 -10.27
C PHE A 37 -0.06 2.02 -11.14
N TYR A 38 -0.93 1.10 -10.72
CA TYR A 38 -1.21 -0.17 -11.40
C TYR A 38 -2.68 -0.29 -11.86
N GLU A 39 -3.38 0.83 -12.03
CA GLU A 39 -4.77 0.84 -12.53
C GLU A 39 -4.91 0.19 -13.92
N ASN A 40 -3.85 0.20 -14.74
CA ASN A 40 -3.81 -0.52 -15.99
C ASN A 40 -3.38 -1.99 -15.78
N VAL A 41 -4.31 -2.93 -15.98
CA VAL A 41 -4.10 -4.38 -15.78
C VAL A 41 -2.92 -4.93 -16.60
N ALA A 42 -2.66 -4.38 -17.78
CA ALA A 42 -1.56 -4.79 -18.64
C ALA A 42 -0.17 -4.44 -18.07
N GLU A 43 -0.11 -3.57 -17.07
CA GLU A 43 1.13 -3.02 -16.52
C GLU A 43 1.49 -3.60 -15.16
N MET A 44 0.63 -4.44 -14.56
CA MET A 44 0.90 -5.00 -13.22
C MET A 44 1.88 -6.18 -13.31
N PRO A 45 3.14 -6.04 -12.84
CA PRO A 45 4.11 -7.13 -12.92
C PRO A 45 3.69 -8.33 -12.09
N GLU A 46 4.08 -9.55 -12.49
CA GLU A 46 3.75 -10.80 -11.77
C GLU A 46 4.18 -10.81 -10.29
N GLN A 47 5.24 -10.05 -9.95
CA GLN A 47 5.71 -9.93 -8.58
C GLN A 47 4.82 -9.09 -7.66
N VAL A 48 3.82 -8.39 -8.24
CA VAL A 48 2.85 -7.59 -7.49
C VAL A 48 1.79 -8.49 -6.89
N MET A 49 1.50 -8.26 -5.62
CA MET A 49 0.47 -8.99 -4.90
C MET A 49 -0.39 -8.05 -4.08
N LEU A 50 -1.70 -8.23 -4.23
CA LEU A 50 -2.75 -7.50 -3.55
C LEU A 50 -3.54 -8.51 -2.71
N LEU A 51 -3.46 -8.40 -1.39
CA LEU A 51 -4.18 -9.26 -0.47
C LEU A 51 -5.02 -8.42 0.49
N THR A 52 -6.20 -8.93 0.84
CA THR A 52 -6.97 -8.42 1.97
C THR A 52 -7.44 -9.59 2.82
N VAL A 53 -7.28 -9.45 4.13
CA VAL A 53 -7.87 -10.30 5.14
C VAL A 53 -9.23 -9.71 5.53
N PHE A 54 -10.27 -10.53 5.39
CA PHE A 54 -11.63 -10.22 5.79
C PHE A 54 -12.01 -11.03 7.02
N ASP A 55 -12.77 -10.43 7.93
CA ASP A 55 -13.64 -11.17 8.83
C ASP A 55 -15.08 -10.99 8.37
N GLU A 56 -15.67 -12.06 7.85
CA GLU A 56 -16.96 -12.01 7.17
C GLU A 56 -16.94 -11.05 5.97
N LEU A 57 -17.56 -9.87 6.09
CA LEU A 57 -17.60 -8.84 5.04
C LEU A 57 -16.72 -7.62 5.37
N GLU A 58 -16.09 -7.60 6.54
CA GLU A 58 -15.28 -6.48 6.99
C GLU A 58 -13.82 -6.69 6.63
N ALA A 59 -13.24 -5.79 5.84
CA ALA A 59 -11.81 -5.76 5.59
C ALA A 59 -11.07 -5.37 6.90
N ARG A 60 -10.05 -6.13 7.29
CA ARG A 60 -9.32 -5.95 8.56
C ARG A 60 -7.88 -5.53 8.35
N LEU A 61 -7.22 -6.18 7.40
CA LEU A 61 -5.81 -5.97 7.07
C LEU A 61 -5.64 -6.12 5.57
N THR A 62 -4.93 -5.19 4.94
CA THR A 62 -4.53 -5.29 3.55
C THR A 62 -3.03 -5.28 3.41
N PHE A 63 -2.56 -5.95 2.37
CA PHE A 63 -1.17 -6.15 2.07
C PHE A 63 -0.93 -5.92 0.58
N PHE A 64 0.04 -5.06 0.30
CA PHE A 64 0.53 -4.75 -1.02
C PHE A 64 2.01 -5.11 -1.12
N LYS A 65 2.37 -6.03 -2.02
CA LYS A 65 3.76 -6.31 -2.37
C LYS A 65 3.99 -5.84 -3.80
N ASN A 66 5.00 -5.02 -4.05
CA ASN A 66 5.45 -4.69 -5.42
C ASN A 66 6.85 -5.21 -5.76
N SER A 67 7.56 -5.70 -4.75
CA SER A 67 8.98 -6.05 -4.84
C SER A 67 9.32 -7.02 -3.69
N LYS A 68 10.49 -6.88 -3.07
CA LYS A 68 10.91 -7.69 -1.92
C LYS A 68 10.32 -7.23 -0.58
N LYS A 69 9.67 -6.07 -0.56
CA LYS A 69 9.02 -5.50 0.63
C LYS A 69 7.49 -5.57 0.49
N GLY A 70 6.84 -5.82 1.62
CA GLY A 70 5.40 -5.70 1.76
C GLY A 70 5.00 -4.37 2.38
N VAL A 71 3.86 -3.82 1.97
CA VAL A 71 3.23 -2.67 2.60
C VAL A 71 1.95 -3.15 3.27
N LEU A 72 1.76 -2.79 4.54
CA LEU A 72 0.64 -3.21 5.36
C LEU A 72 -0.20 -2.00 5.76
N ALA A 73 -1.51 -2.15 5.70
CA ALA A 73 -2.47 -1.17 6.18
C ALA A 73 -3.68 -1.88 6.80
N GLY A 74 -4.18 -1.37 7.92
CA GLY A 74 -5.15 -2.08 8.76
C GLY A 74 -6.26 -1.15 9.25
N ASN A 75 -7.35 -1.75 9.73
CA ASN A 75 -8.32 -1.11 10.63
C ASN A 75 -8.70 -2.14 11.68
N ASN A 76 -8.39 -1.85 12.95
CA ASN A 76 -8.62 -2.78 14.07
C ASN A 76 -8.07 -4.20 13.83
N ALA A 77 -7.01 -4.36 13.04
CA ALA A 77 -6.40 -5.65 12.76
C ALA A 77 -5.93 -6.31 14.06
N GLN A 78 -6.35 -7.55 14.28
CA GLN A 78 -5.97 -8.36 15.43
C GLN A 78 -4.87 -9.35 15.04
N LYS A 79 -4.21 -9.95 16.04
CA LYS A 79 -3.09 -10.87 15.85
C LYS A 79 -3.41 -12.00 14.86
N GLU A 80 -4.63 -12.52 14.91
CA GLU A 80 -5.12 -13.59 14.05
C GLU A 80 -5.16 -13.19 12.57
N ASP A 81 -5.37 -11.90 12.27
CA ASP A 81 -5.38 -11.40 10.89
C ASP A 81 -3.97 -11.46 10.28
N TYR A 82 -2.95 -11.14 11.09
CA TYR A 82 -1.55 -11.26 10.68
C TYR A 82 -1.12 -12.71 10.53
N LEU A 83 -1.54 -13.59 11.44
CA LEU A 83 -1.24 -15.03 11.33
C LEU A 83 -1.80 -15.61 10.03
N LEU A 84 -3.04 -15.26 9.67
CA LEU A 84 -3.65 -15.73 8.43
C LEU A 84 -2.90 -15.21 7.19
N LEU A 85 -2.53 -13.92 7.18
CA LEU A 85 -1.72 -13.34 6.12
C LEU A 85 -0.37 -14.07 6.00
N MET A 86 0.27 -14.35 7.14
CA MET A 86 1.56 -15.02 7.17
C MET A 86 1.51 -16.46 6.67
N GLU A 87 0.53 -17.23 7.14
CA GLU A 87 0.31 -18.60 6.69
C GLU A 87 0.12 -18.64 5.18
N TYR A 88 -0.65 -17.70 4.63
CA TYR A 88 -0.81 -17.54 3.19
C TYR A 88 0.53 -17.27 2.49
N LEU A 89 1.32 -16.32 2.98
CA LEU A 89 2.62 -15.99 2.38
C LEU A 89 3.60 -17.18 2.41
N GLN A 90 3.64 -17.92 3.52
CA GLN A 90 4.49 -19.10 3.68
C GLN A 90 4.07 -20.23 2.74
N ASN A 91 2.77 -20.51 2.63
CA ASN A 91 2.23 -21.53 1.73
C ASN A 91 2.46 -21.20 0.24
N GLN A 92 2.65 -19.93 -0.08
CA GLN A 92 3.00 -19.47 -1.44
C GLN A 92 4.53 -19.32 -1.64
N GLU A 93 5.34 -19.75 -0.68
CA GLU A 93 6.81 -19.62 -0.70
C GLU A 93 7.31 -18.17 -0.88
N ILE A 94 6.54 -17.20 -0.39
CA ILE A 94 6.85 -15.78 -0.52
C ILE A 94 7.73 -15.34 0.63
N ILE A 95 8.97 -15.00 0.30
CA ILE A 95 9.94 -14.44 1.24
C ILE A 95 9.94 -12.92 1.14
N LEU A 96 9.72 -12.26 2.27
CA LEU A 96 9.80 -10.81 2.40
C LEU A 96 11.10 -10.41 3.09
N GLU A 97 11.77 -9.40 2.56
CA GLU A 97 12.94 -8.78 3.21
C GLU A 97 12.54 -7.77 4.28
N GLY A 98 11.25 -7.40 4.35
CA GLY A 98 10.69 -6.54 5.40
C GLY A 98 9.29 -6.00 5.05
N ALA A 99 8.67 -5.35 6.04
CA ALA A 99 7.38 -4.68 5.90
C ALA A 99 7.49 -3.15 6.10
N VAL A 100 6.58 -2.40 5.49
CA VAL A 100 6.44 -0.94 5.62
C VAL A 100 4.98 -0.62 5.92
N GLY A 101 4.72 0.34 6.81
CA GLY A 101 3.38 0.72 7.23
C GLY A 101 3.41 1.42 8.58
N ASP A 102 2.23 1.62 9.15
CA ASP A 102 2.08 2.14 10.51
C ASP A 102 2.82 1.24 11.52
N GLU A 103 3.33 1.85 12.59
CA GLU A 103 4.11 1.17 13.61
C GLU A 103 3.34 0.01 14.26
N ILE A 104 2.05 0.22 14.57
CA ILE A 104 1.21 -0.81 15.21
C ILE A 104 1.15 -2.07 14.34
N TYR A 105 0.97 -1.89 13.03
CA TYR A 105 0.79 -3.01 12.10
C TYR A 105 2.12 -3.69 11.73
N THR A 106 3.17 -2.90 11.52
CA THR A 106 4.49 -3.43 11.15
C THR A 106 5.21 -4.10 12.32
N HIS A 107 4.96 -3.66 13.56
CA HIS A 107 5.51 -4.29 14.75
C HIS A 107 4.92 -5.69 14.96
N THR A 108 3.59 -5.82 15.03
CA THR A 108 2.93 -7.13 15.19
C THR A 108 3.25 -8.08 14.04
N PHE A 109 3.30 -7.58 12.81
CA PHE A 109 3.69 -8.40 11.67
C PHE A 109 5.09 -8.99 11.82
N ALA A 110 6.03 -8.22 12.37
CA ALA A 110 7.41 -8.63 12.50
C ALA A 110 7.72 -9.54 13.69
N GLU A 111 6.96 -9.42 14.78
CA GLU A 111 7.00 -10.40 15.86
C GLU A 111 6.65 -11.80 15.35
N LEU A 112 5.77 -11.86 14.36
CA LEU A 112 5.27 -13.10 13.79
C LEU A 112 6.14 -13.56 12.61
N TYR A 113 6.52 -12.65 11.71
CA TYR A 113 7.23 -12.95 10.46
C TYR A 113 8.74 -13.01 10.68
N PRO A 114 9.41 -14.16 10.44
CA PRO A 114 10.86 -14.29 10.56
C PRO A 114 11.55 -13.56 9.40
N GLY A 115 11.61 -12.24 9.48
CA GLY A 115 12.23 -11.34 8.51
C GLY A 115 12.69 -10.06 9.20
N LYS A 116 13.70 -9.38 8.65
CA LYS A 116 14.16 -8.10 9.21
C LYS A 116 13.15 -7.01 8.90
N ILE A 117 12.68 -6.28 9.90
CA ILE A 117 11.97 -5.01 9.65
C ILE A 117 13.00 -4.00 9.17
N LEU A 118 12.76 -3.38 8.03
CA LEU A 118 13.69 -2.41 7.47
C LEU A 118 13.23 -0.97 7.68
N THR A 119 11.92 -0.70 7.86
CA THR A 119 11.44 0.68 7.99
C THR A 119 10.04 0.77 8.60
N HIS A 120 9.94 1.34 9.79
CA HIS A 120 8.67 1.87 10.32
C HIS A 120 8.46 3.27 9.76
N LYS A 121 7.25 3.58 9.28
CA LYS A 121 6.93 4.94 8.83
C LYS A 121 5.66 5.38 9.54
N LYS A 122 5.80 6.34 10.45
CA LYS A 122 4.67 7.15 10.88
C LYS A 122 4.29 8.06 9.71
N LEU A 123 3.15 7.82 9.08
CA LEU A 123 2.66 8.69 8.03
C LEU A 123 2.20 10.00 8.68
N ILE A 124 2.88 11.09 8.38
CA ILE A 124 2.40 12.44 8.73
C ILE A 124 1.53 12.88 7.56
N SER A 125 0.21 12.87 7.73
CA SER A 125 -0.68 13.52 6.78
C SER A 125 -0.44 15.02 6.86
N HIS A 126 0.36 15.57 5.96
CA HIS A 126 0.19 16.97 5.64
C HIS A 126 -1.15 17.06 4.93
N GLU A 127 -2.17 17.55 5.62
CA GLU A 127 -3.30 18.20 4.95
C GLU A 127 -2.68 19.21 3.99
N LEU A 128 -2.81 18.98 2.69
CA LEU A 128 -2.61 20.01 1.68
C LEU A 128 -3.78 21.00 1.85
N SER A 129 -3.72 21.80 2.91
CA SER A 129 -4.69 22.85 3.20
C SER A 129 -4.55 24.03 2.24
N GLU A 130 -3.37 24.19 1.62
CA GLU A 130 -3.14 25.16 0.55
C GLU A 130 -2.33 24.53 -0.59
N VAL A 131 -2.94 24.48 -1.77
CA VAL A 131 -2.19 24.39 -3.02
C VAL A 131 -1.59 25.77 -3.22
N ASN A 132 -0.29 25.93 -2.93
CA ASN A 132 0.42 27.11 -3.36
C ASN A 132 0.29 27.20 -4.89
N ASN A 133 -0.49 28.17 -5.37
CA ASN A 133 -0.50 28.53 -6.77
C ASN A 133 0.90 29.05 -7.10
N ILE A 134 1.73 28.19 -7.70
CA ILE A 134 2.99 28.62 -8.29
C ILE A 134 2.61 29.56 -9.42
N GLN A 135 2.76 30.85 -9.20
CA GLN A 135 2.69 31.83 -10.27
C GLN A 135 3.83 31.48 -11.22
N ILE A 136 3.49 30.95 -12.40
CA ILE A 136 4.45 30.78 -13.48
C ILE A 136 4.95 32.20 -13.75
N SER A 137 6.18 32.50 -13.36
CA SER A 137 6.81 33.75 -13.77
C SER A 137 6.75 33.75 -15.29
N GLU A 138 6.22 34.81 -15.89
CA GLU A 138 6.29 35.08 -17.34
C GLU A 138 7.73 35.39 -17.78
N GLY A 139 8.70 34.63 -17.26
CA GLY A 139 10.07 34.64 -17.74
C GLY A 139 10.04 34.10 -19.15
N MET A 140 10.21 34.99 -20.12
CA MET A 140 10.42 34.62 -21.52
C MET A 140 11.51 33.56 -21.58
N ALA A 141 11.12 32.33 -21.89
CA ALA A 141 12.03 31.32 -22.39
C ALA A 141 12.51 31.80 -23.76
N ARG A 142 13.55 32.64 -23.78
CA ARG A 142 14.37 32.82 -24.97
C ARG A 142 15.05 31.49 -25.22
N LEU A 143 14.44 30.67 -26.08
CA LEU A 143 15.13 29.62 -26.80
C LEU A 143 16.40 30.24 -27.38
N ALA A 144 17.57 29.80 -26.88
CA ALA A 144 18.80 29.94 -27.63
C ALA A 144 18.64 29.05 -28.86
N ILE A 145 18.27 29.68 -29.98
CA ILE A 145 18.37 29.04 -31.29
C ILE A 145 19.84 29.18 -31.67
N ASP A 146 20.60 28.12 -31.42
CA ASP A 146 21.87 27.90 -32.10
C ASP A 146 21.56 27.59 -33.56
N THR A 147 21.82 28.55 -34.44
CA THR A 147 22.01 28.30 -35.87
C THR A 147 23.10 29.23 -36.40
N GLU A 148 24.29 28.62 -36.54
CA GLU A 148 25.44 28.90 -37.43
C GLU A 148 26.04 30.32 -37.50
#